data_AF-A0A7L3JY15-F1
#
_entry.id   AF-A0A7L3JY15-F1
#
_cell.length_a   1.000
_cell.length_b   1.000
_cell.length_c   1.000
_cell.angle_alpha   90.00
_cell.angle_beta   90.00
_cell.angle_gamma   90.00
#
_symmetry.space_group_name_H-M   'P 1'
#
loop_
_entity.id
_entity.type
_entity.pdbx_description
1 polymer ?
#
loop_
_entity_poly.entity_id
_entity_poly.type
_entity_poly.pdbx_seq_one_letter_code
_entity_poly.pdbx_strand_id
1 'polypeptide(L)'
;MKPNLKQWKQFMLFGIFAWGLLFLVIFIYFTDSNTAEPVPSSFSYIETKRLLPLQGKQRVIMGAIHDPSFSETIDGNEVLLNEDLLGTYKSGTGNSKKWTVLEEAFRNEDEFFSSQLGRKSKSAFYQVNDDYLFAAGQPQSHSHLQQIEKFISADVNNPKGNILQNNWSHQRRMRRRSTKHRRSQMLDESDDWDGLYSTMSKSFLYKLWKGDVSSKMLNPRLQKAMKDYLSTNKHGVRFKGKRNSKLTGNQLFCELKERVNVKTIDGKEAPFSTLGWEKHVPQIPLGKLYTHGFGSCAVVMSAGAILNSSLGDEIDSHDAVLRFNSAPTRGYEKDVGNKTTMRIINSQILTNPNHHFVDSSLYKDVILVAWDPAPYSANLNVWYKKPDYNLFTPYVQHRRKNPTQPFYILHPKFIWQLWDIIQENTKEKIQPNPPSSGFIGILIMMSMCDEVHVYEYIPSVRQTDLCHYHELYYDAACTLGAYHPLLYEKLLVQRMNKGLQDDLYRKGKVILPGFKAVKCP
;
A
#
# COMPACT_ATOMS: atom_id res chain seq x y z
N MET A 1 -25.08 -70.14 15.88
CA MET A 1 -24.84 -69.34 17.10
C MET A 1 -24.16 -68.02 16.75
N LYS A 2 -24.92 -66.94 16.56
CA LYS A 2 -24.44 -65.56 16.43
C LYS A 2 -25.46 -64.66 17.13
N PRO A 3 -25.30 -64.30 18.42
CA PRO A 3 -26.26 -63.43 19.09
C PRO A 3 -25.71 -62.09 19.59
N ASN A 4 -24.47 -61.67 19.26
CA ASN A 4 -23.87 -60.49 19.92
C ASN A 4 -23.49 -59.30 19.02
N LEU A 5 -23.86 -59.28 17.73
CA LEU A 5 -23.53 -58.13 16.87
C LEU A 5 -24.48 -56.92 17.07
N LYS A 6 -25.73 -57.18 17.49
CA LYS A 6 -26.75 -56.12 17.68
C LYS A 6 -26.54 -55.37 19.01
N GLN A 7 -26.21 -56.10 20.08
CA GLN A 7 -25.83 -55.50 21.37
C GLN A 7 -24.60 -54.61 21.24
N TRP A 8 -23.55 -55.04 20.51
CA TRP A 8 -22.31 -54.27 20.40
C TRP A 8 -22.50 -52.93 19.67
N LYS A 9 -23.35 -52.90 18.63
CA LYS A 9 -23.75 -51.65 17.96
C LYS A 9 -24.54 -50.73 18.88
N GLN A 10 -25.37 -51.28 19.75
CA GLN A 10 -26.15 -50.51 20.72
C GLN A 10 -25.26 -49.92 21.82
N PHE A 11 -24.25 -50.66 22.30
CA PHE A 11 -23.24 -50.13 23.22
C PHE A 11 -22.37 -49.03 22.59
N MET A 12 -21.97 -49.17 21.32
CA MET A 12 -21.26 -48.12 20.58
C MET A 12 -22.09 -46.83 20.44
N LEU A 13 -23.37 -46.96 20.08
CA LEU A 13 -24.29 -45.82 19.99
C LEU A 13 -24.47 -45.14 21.35
N PHE A 14 -24.58 -45.91 22.43
CA PHE A 14 -24.69 -45.37 23.79
C PHE A 14 -23.40 -44.66 24.22
N GLY A 15 -22.24 -45.20 23.86
CA GLY A 15 -20.93 -44.57 24.11
C GLY A 15 -20.77 -43.23 23.39
N ILE A 16 -21.19 -43.14 22.12
CA ILE A 16 -21.17 -41.88 21.36
C ILE A 16 -22.13 -40.86 21.96
N PHE A 17 -23.32 -41.28 22.37
CA PHE A 17 -24.31 -40.39 22.97
C PHE A 17 -23.84 -39.85 24.34
N ALA A 18 -23.24 -40.71 25.17
CA ALA A 18 -22.66 -40.31 26.44
C ALA A 18 -21.48 -39.33 26.26
N TRP A 19 -20.63 -39.56 25.26
CA TRP A 19 -19.55 -38.64 24.91
C TRP A 19 -20.05 -37.28 24.42
N GLY A 20 -21.12 -37.26 23.60
CA GLY A 20 -21.76 -36.02 23.16
C GLY A 20 -22.35 -35.23 24.33
N LEU A 21 -23.00 -35.90 25.29
CA LEU A 21 -23.55 -35.28 26.50
C LEU A 21 -22.45 -34.71 27.41
N LEU A 22 -21.35 -35.45 27.60
CA LEU A 22 -20.20 -34.97 28.37
C LEU A 22 -19.59 -33.71 27.74
N PHE A 23 -19.40 -33.71 26.42
CA PHE A 23 -18.90 -32.54 25.69
C PHE A 23 -19.84 -31.33 25.86
N LEU A 24 -21.15 -31.55 25.81
CA LEU A 24 -22.15 -30.49 25.94
C LEU A 24 -22.20 -29.91 27.37
N VAL A 25 -22.05 -30.74 28.40
CA VAL A 25 -21.92 -30.28 29.80
C VAL A 25 -20.65 -29.47 30.01
N ILE A 26 -19.51 -29.92 29.47
CA ILE A 26 -18.24 -29.18 29.54
C ILE A 26 -18.38 -27.84 28.80
N PHE A 27 -18.99 -27.86 27.62
CA PHE A 27 -19.23 -26.66 26.83
C PHE A 27 -20.08 -25.65 27.60
N ILE A 28 -21.21 -26.08 28.18
CA ILE A 28 -22.08 -25.22 29.01
C ILE A 28 -21.32 -24.68 30.23
N TYR A 29 -20.58 -25.53 30.94
CA TYR A 29 -19.80 -25.12 32.12
C TYR A 29 -18.80 -24.00 31.81
N PHE A 30 -18.13 -24.07 30.65
CA PHE A 30 -17.20 -23.04 30.21
C PHE A 30 -17.89 -21.80 29.60
N THR A 31 -19.14 -21.90 29.15
CA THR A 31 -19.89 -20.75 28.62
C THR A 31 -20.74 -20.03 29.66
N ASP A 32 -21.10 -20.67 30.77
CA ASP A 32 -22.10 -20.16 31.73
C ASP A 32 -21.50 -19.64 33.05
N SER A 33 -20.17 -19.57 33.16
CA SER A 33 -19.51 -18.94 34.31
C SER A 33 -19.27 -17.46 34.03
N ASN A 34 -20.30 -16.60 34.21
CA ASN A 34 -20.16 -15.19 34.63
C ASN A 34 -21.53 -14.49 34.75
N THR A 35 -22.11 -14.47 35.94
CA THR A 35 -23.11 -13.47 36.37
C THR A 35 -22.41 -12.49 37.31
N ALA A 36 -22.40 -11.20 36.96
CA ALA A 36 -21.88 -10.13 37.80
C ALA A 36 -23.05 -9.30 38.34
N GLU A 37 -23.22 -9.25 39.65
CA GLU A 37 -24.09 -8.27 40.34
C GLU A 37 -23.33 -6.94 40.62
N PRO A 38 -23.99 -5.77 40.66
CA PRO A 38 -23.33 -4.47 40.88
C PRO A 38 -23.82 -3.70 42.13
N VAL A 39 -22.93 -3.14 42.99
CA VAL A 39 -23.17 -1.96 43.87
C VAL A 39 -21.83 -1.38 44.41
N PRO A 40 -21.74 -0.15 44.98
CA PRO A 40 -21.60 1.16 44.34
C PRO A 40 -20.28 1.90 44.62
N SER A 41 -20.07 2.99 43.86
CA SER A 41 -18.98 3.96 43.94
C SER A 41 -19.03 4.93 45.14
N SER A 42 -17.86 5.42 45.58
CA SER A 42 -17.76 6.71 46.28
C SER A 42 -16.39 7.38 46.06
N PHE A 43 -16.41 8.64 45.57
CA PHE A 43 -15.42 9.75 45.63
C PHE A 43 -13.97 9.55 45.12
N SER A 44 -13.19 10.54 44.66
CA SER A 44 -13.33 11.84 43.97
C SER A 44 -11.89 12.32 43.67
N TYR A 45 -11.72 13.09 42.59
CA TYR A 45 -10.48 13.72 42.11
C TYR A 45 -9.63 14.45 43.18
N ILE A 46 -8.28 14.37 43.10
CA ILE A 46 -7.32 15.49 43.17
C ILE A 46 -5.90 15.05 42.73
N GLU A 47 -5.23 16.03 42.15
CA GLU A 47 -3.96 16.21 41.44
C GLU A 47 -2.67 16.10 42.29
N THR A 48 -1.55 15.56 41.76
CA THR A 48 -0.20 16.18 41.69
C THR A 48 0.98 15.21 41.38
N LYS A 49 1.80 15.64 40.40
CA LYS A 49 3.26 15.50 40.16
C LYS A 49 4.13 14.34 40.74
N ARG A 50 4.89 13.77 39.78
CA ARG A 50 6.33 13.40 39.77
C ARG A 50 6.80 12.02 40.28
N LEU A 51 7.72 11.45 39.47
CA LEU A 51 8.71 10.37 39.67
C LEU A 51 8.34 8.95 39.20
N LEU A 52 9.14 8.46 38.25
CA LEU A 52 9.29 7.07 37.76
C LEU A 52 9.88 6.16 38.88
N PRO A 53 10.04 4.84 38.65
CA PRO A 53 9.18 3.83 37.99
C PRO A 53 9.00 2.57 38.89
N LEU A 54 8.13 1.62 38.52
CA LEU A 54 8.38 0.15 38.57
C LEU A 54 7.09 -0.66 38.34
N GLN A 55 7.24 -1.68 37.49
CA GLN A 55 6.53 -2.97 37.44
C GLN A 55 5.00 -3.02 37.34
N GLY A 56 4.54 -3.72 36.29
CA GLY A 56 3.39 -4.62 36.42
C GLY A 56 2.35 -4.51 35.32
N LYS A 57 2.23 -5.59 34.52
CA LYS A 57 1.10 -5.98 33.66
C LYS A 57 -0.27 -5.66 34.33
N GLN A 58 -1.38 -5.38 33.66
CA GLN A 58 -1.97 -6.04 32.50
C GLN A 58 -3.16 -5.19 32.00
N ARG A 59 -3.38 -5.16 30.67
CA ARG A 59 -4.60 -4.67 30.03
C ARG A 59 -5.77 -5.63 30.29
N VAL A 60 -6.99 -5.11 30.44
CA VAL A 60 -8.20 -5.74 29.88
C VAL A 60 -9.10 -4.64 29.30
N ILE A 61 -9.48 -4.85 28.03
CA ILE A 61 -10.50 -4.15 27.25
C ILE A 61 -11.69 -5.13 27.14
N MET A 62 -12.93 -4.65 27.20
CA MET A 62 -14.12 -5.13 26.44
C MET A 62 -15.29 -4.18 26.77
N GLY A 63 -16.13 -3.69 25.84
CA GLY A 63 -16.89 -4.39 24.78
C GLY A 63 -18.10 -5.09 25.43
N ALA A 64 -19.35 -5.04 24.99
CA ALA A 64 -20.04 -4.51 23.83
C ALA A 64 -21.57 -4.58 24.11
N ILE A 65 -22.34 -4.10 23.13
CA ILE A 65 -23.81 -4.03 23.01
C ILE A 65 -24.50 -5.41 22.93
N HIS A 66 -25.75 -5.53 23.41
CA HIS A 66 -26.86 -6.16 22.66
C HIS A 66 -28.28 -5.85 23.20
N ASP A 67 -29.19 -5.64 22.23
CA ASP A 67 -30.68 -5.53 22.23
C ASP A 67 -31.33 -6.92 21.99
N PRO A 68 -32.67 -7.12 21.81
CA PRO A 68 -33.88 -6.27 21.99
C PRO A 68 -35.12 -6.97 22.65
N SER A 69 -36.23 -6.24 22.93
CA SER A 69 -37.62 -6.51 22.45
C SER A 69 -38.81 -5.92 23.30
N PHE A 70 -39.73 -5.26 22.56
CA PHE A 70 -41.20 -5.04 22.69
C PHE A 70 -41.93 -4.28 23.85
N SER A 71 -42.48 -3.12 23.44
CA SER A 71 -43.83 -2.49 23.62
C SER A 71 -44.65 -2.52 24.92
N GLU A 72 -45.06 -1.33 25.40
CA GLU A 72 -46.47 -0.88 25.49
C GLU A 72 -46.56 0.65 25.79
N THR A 73 -47.76 1.22 25.74
CA THR A 73 -48.09 2.62 25.43
C THR A 73 -48.75 3.39 26.60
N ILE A 74 -48.86 4.72 26.42
CA ILE A 74 -49.88 5.69 26.92
C ILE A 74 -49.48 6.69 28.04
N ASP A 75 -49.97 7.92 27.80
CA ASP A 75 -50.00 9.22 28.53
C ASP A 75 -48.76 10.13 28.43
N GLY A 76 -48.82 11.37 27.95
CA GLY A 76 -49.95 12.26 27.63
C GLY A 76 -49.84 13.57 28.41
N ASN A 77 -49.35 14.65 27.78
CA ASN A 77 -49.78 16.05 27.95
C ASN A 77 -48.85 17.03 27.15
N GLU A 78 -49.37 17.56 26.03
CA GLU A 78 -49.76 18.98 25.80
C GLU A 78 -49.00 20.11 26.54
N VAL A 79 -48.73 21.32 26.05
CA VAL A 79 -49.02 22.16 24.86
C VAL A 79 -48.00 23.33 24.89
N LEU A 80 -47.55 23.85 23.74
CA LEU A 80 -47.58 25.31 23.41
C LEU A 80 -46.99 25.58 22.02
N LEU A 81 -47.91 25.84 21.09
CA LEU A 81 -47.70 26.55 19.83
C LEU A 81 -47.51 28.05 20.10
N ASN A 82 -46.68 28.70 19.28
CA ASN A 82 -47.00 30.05 18.82
C ASN A 82 -46.50 30.23 17.38
N GLU A 83 -47.45 30.64 16.55
CA GLU A 83 -47.35 31.03 15.15
C GLU A 83 -47.18 32.56 15.06
N ASP A 84 -47.15 33.09 13.83
CA ASP A 84 -47.09 34.49 13.37
C ASP A 84 -45.68 35.08 13.09
N LEU A 85 -45.37 35.68 11.93
CA LEU A 85 -46.22 36.27 10.89
C LEU A 85 -45.48 36.46 9.54
N LEU A 86 -46.27 36.39 8.46
CA LEU A 86 -46.14 36.80 7.04
C LEU A 86 -45.07 37.87 6.70
N GLY A 87 -44.50 37.97 5.49
CA GLY A 87 -44.82 37.41 4.16
C GLY A 87 -44.47 38.44 3.07
N THR A 88 -44.10 38.02 1.85
CA THR A 88 -44.40 38.74 0.58
C THR A 88 -44.29 37.78 -0.61
N TYR A 89 -45.38 37.72 -1.38
CA TYR A 89 -45.63 36.94 -2.59
C TYR A 89 -45.20 37.67 -3.88
N LYS A 90 -44.80 36.91 -4.91
CA LYS A 90 -45.27 36.95 -6.34
C LYS A 90 -44.37 36.01 -7.18
N SER A 91 -44.84 34.81 -7.54
CA SER A 91 -45.67 34.42 -8.69
C SER A 91 -44.91 34.27 -10.01
N GLY A 92 -44.96 33.04 -10.56
CA GLY A 92 -44.47 32.63 -11.87
C GLY A 92 -44.82 31.17 -12.14
N THR A 93 -46.03 30.95 -12.66
CA THR A 93 -46.69 29.67 -13.01
C THR A 93 -45.98 28.88 -14.13
N GLY A 94 -45.99 27.54 -14.04
CA GLY A 94 -45.80 26.68 -15.22
C GLY A 94 -45.53 25.18 -14.96
N ASN A 95 -46.57 24.36 -15.06
CA ASN A 95 -46.63 22.91 -15.30
C ASN A 95 -46.25 21.88 -14.21
N SER A 96 -47.26 21.54 -13.41
CA SER A 96 -47.41 20.30 -12.65
C SER A 96 -48.10 19.21 -13.50
N LYS A 97 -47.33 18.37 -14.20
CA LYS A 97 -47.73 17.02 -14.65
C LYS A 97 -46.50 16.13 -14.87
N LYS A 98 -45.81 15.76 -13.78
CA LYS A 98 -44.90 14.59 -13.75
C LYS A 98 -44.45 14.24 -12.33
N TRP A 99 -45.39 14.02 -11.40
CA TRP A 99 -45.05 13.69 -10.00
C TRP A 99 -45.82 12.50 -9.44
N THR A 100 -46.20 11.54 -10.28
CA THR A 100 -46.85 10.28 -9.85
C THR A 100 -46.25 9.02 -10.48
N VAL A 101 -45.01 9.07 -10.98
CA VAL A 101 -44.32 7.89 -11.57
C VAL A 101 -42.93 7.63 -10.95
N LEU A 102 -42.53 8.38 -9.92
CA LEU A 102 -41.21 8.19 -9.26
C LEU A 102 -41.27 7.56 -7.86
N GLU A 103 -42.46 7.43 -7.26
CA GLU A 103 -42.63 6.79 -5.95
C GLU A 103 -42.98 5.28 -6.04
N GLU A 104 -43.32 4.76 -7.22
CA GLU A 104 -43.58 3.32 -7.43
C GLU A 104 -42.33 2.51 -7.83
N ALA A 105 -41.19 3.16 -8.12
CA ALA A 105 -39.96 2.48 -8.52
C ALA A 105 -39.03 2.11 -7.34
N PHE A 106 -39.40 2.44 -6.10
CA PHE A 106 -38.60 2.18 -4.89
C PHE A 106 -39.29 1.25 -3.89
N ARG A 107 -40.25 0.43 -4.36
CA ARG A 107 -41.03 -0.47 -3.48
C ARG A 107 -41.09 -1.94 -3.89
N ASN A 108 -40.21 -2.41 -4.78
CA ASN A 108 -40.14 -3.83 -5.13
C ASN A 108 -38.68 -4.25 -5.45
N GLU A 109 -37.89 -4.58 -4.44
CA GLU A 109 -36.73 -5.50 -4.58
C GLU A 109 -36.56 -6.32 -3.29
N ASP A 110 -37.61 -7.05 -2.91
CA ASP A 110 -37.53 -8.20 -2.01
C ASP A 110 -38.31 -9.34 -2.67
N GLU A 111 -37.70 -9.97 -3.68
CA GLU A 111 -38.01 -11.34 -4.16
C GLU A 111 -37.30 -11.55 -5.52
N PHE A 112 -36.03 -11.95 -5.52
CA PHE A 112 -35.46 -12.75 -6.62
C PHE A 112 -34.10 -13.34 -6.20
N PHE A 113 -34.11 -14.26 -5.22
CA PHE A 113 -32.97 -15.16 -4.98
C PHE A 113 -33.44 -16.59 -4.72
N SER A 114 -33.39 -17.38 -5.80
CA SER A 114 -33.14 -18.83 -5.86
C SER A 114 -33.05 -19.16 -7.35
N SER A 115 -32.15 -19.95 -7.92
CA SER A 115 -30.99 -20.70 -7.46
C SER A 115 -30.28 -21.14 -8.74
N GLN A 116 -28.95 -21.01 -8.87
CA GLN A 116 -28.13 -22.03 -9.54
C GLN A 116 -26.64 -21.87 -9.25
N LEU A 117 -26.08 -22.97 -8.77
CA LEU A 117 -24.72 -23.21 -8.33
C LEU A 117 -23.65 -22.96 -9.40
N GLY A 118 -22.50 -22.45 -8.94
CA GLY A 118 -21.25 -23.17 -9.16
C GLY A 118 -20.19 -22.50 -10.04
N ARG A 119 -19.40 -21.58 -9.45
CA ARG A 119 -17.94 -21.57 -9.67
C ARG A 119 -17.22 -20.80 -8.57
N LYS A 120 -16.57 -21.56 -7.67
CA LYS A 120 -15.70 -21.04 -6.62
C LYS A 120 -14.45 -20.42 -7.26
N SER A 121 -14.30 -19.11 -7.14
CA SER A 121 -13.00 -18.44 -7.28
C SER A 121 -12.25 -18.61 -5.95
N LYS A 122 -11.14 -19.35 -5.99
CA LYS A 122 -10.19 -19.43 -4.87
C LYS A 122 -9.45 -18.10 -4.78
N SER A 123 -9.82 -17.26 -3.81
CA SER A 123 -8.99 -16.15 -3.35
C SER A 123 -7.82 -16.73 -2.55
N ALA A 124 -6.62 -16.62 -3.11
CA ALA A 124 -5.39 -16.96 -2.42
C ALA A 124 -4.99 -15.82 -1.46
N PHE A 125 -4.92 -16.16 -0.18
CA PHE A 125 -4.10 -15.57 0.89
C PHE A 125 -4.15 -14.06 1.13
N TYR A 126 -5.05 -13.65 2.03
CA TYR A 126 -4.73 -12.76 3.15
C TYR A 126 -5.40 -13.33 4.39
N GLN A 127 -4.65 -14.08 5.18
CA GLN A 127 -5.04 -14.43 6.55
C GLN A 127 -4.21 -13.53 7.44
N VAL A 128 -4.80 -12.43 7.87
CA VAL A 128 -4.30 -11.65 9.00
C VAL A 128 -4.75 -12.42 10.24
N ASN A 129 -3.80 -13.14 10.85
CA ASN A 129 -3.97 -13.56 12.24
C ASN A 129 -3.34 -12.46 13.09
N ASP A 130 -4.19 -11.60 13.64
CA ASP A 130 -3.88 -10.77 14.79
C ASP A 130 -3.87 -11.68 16.01
N ASP A 131 -2.69 -11.96 16.56
CA ASP A 131 -2.48 -12.37 17.95
C ASP A 131 -0.98 -12.38 18.26
N TYR A 132 -0.42 -11.24 18.66
CA TYR A 132 0.88 -11.23 19.33
C TYR A 132 0.88 -10.33 20.57
N LEU A 133 0.95 -11.01 21.71
CA LEU A 133 1.14 -10.49 23.04
C LEU A 133 2.43 -9.66 23.16
N PHE A 134 2.32 -8.59 23.96
CA PHE A 134 3.43 -7.84 24.51
C PHE A 134 4.43 -8.73 25.28
N ALA A 135 5.71 -8.63 24.93
CA ALA A 135 6.82 -8.90 25.84
C ALA A 135 7.84 -7.76 25.73
N ALA A 136 7.93 -6.96 26.79
CA ALA A 136 8.97 -5.96 26.97
C ALA A 136 10.31 -6.67 27.25
N GLY A 137 11.33 -6.37 26.45
CA GLY A 137 12.72 -6.70 26.72
C GLY A 137 13.57 -5.44 26.57
N GLN A 138 14.13 -4.96 27.68
CA GLN A 138 15.15 -3.91 27.66
C GLN A 138 16.45 -4.42 27.03
N PRO A 139 17.29 -3.55 26.45
CA PRO A 139 18.57 -3.94 25.86
C PRO A 139 19.64 -4.07 26.94
N GLN A 140 20.29 -5.24 27.00
CA GLN A 140 21.57 -5.39 27.68
C GLN A 140 22.71 -4.92 26.77
N SER A 141 23.54 -4.06 27.36
CA SER A 141 24.80 -3.57 26.86
C SER A 141 25.82 -4.70 26.70
N HIS A 142 26.45 -4.81 25.53
CA HIS A 142 27.78 -5.40 25.42
C HIS A 142 28.72 -4.43 24.70
N SER A 143 29.54 -3.78 25.53
CA SER A 143 30.81 -3.19 25.16
C SER A 143 31.77 -4.30 24.72
N HIS A 144 32.34 -4.18 23.53
CA HIS A 144 33.68 -4.71 23.30
C HIS A 144 34.45 -3.76 22.37
N LEU A 145 35.30 -2.93 23.00
CA LEU A 145 36.48 -2.39 22.36
C LEU A 145 37.44 -3.56 22.09
N GLN A 146 37.98 -3.62 20.87
CA GLN A 146 39.34 -4.12 20.64
C GLN A 146 39.88 -3.54 19.33
N GLN A 147 40.55 -2.39 19.49
CA GLN A 147 41.90 -2.11 19.02
C GLN A 147 42.30 -2.65 17.63
N ILE A 148 42.22 -1.76 16.63
CA ILE A 148 42.95 -1.88 15.36
C ILE A 148 44.29 -1.16 15.55
N GLU A 149 45.37 -1.92 15.66
CA GLU A 149 46.72 -1.39 15.48
C GLU A 149 47.18 -1.58 14.03
N LYS A 150 47.72 -0.47 13.51
CA LYS A 150 48.38 -0.29 12.23
C LYS A 150 49.65 -1.14 12.17
N PHE A 151 49.90 -1.78 11.02
CA PHE A 151 51.26 -2.03 10.56
C PHE A 151 51.39 -1.66 9.07
N ILE A 152 52.17 -0.60 8.82
CA ILE A 152 52.77 -0.26 7.53
C ILE A 152 54.26 -0.02 7.80
N SER A 153 55.12 -0.81 7.13
CA SER A 153 56.46 -0.48 6.59
C SER A 153 57.05 -1.81 6.08
N ALA A 154 57.16 -2.04 4.76
CA ALA A 154 58.28 -1.65 3.90
C ALA A 154 59.60 -2.34 4.27
N ASP A 155 60.03 -3.35 3.48
CA ASP A 155 61.35 -3.34 2.83
C ASP A 155 61.48 -4.41 1.72
N VAL A 156 62.51 -4.21 0.89
CA VAL A 156 62.77 -4.64 -0.48
C VAL A 156 63.78 -5.80 -0.52
N ASN A 157 63.62 -6.72 -1.49
CA ASN A 157 64.65 -7.34 -2.36
C ASN A 157 64.46 -8.83 -2.68
N ASN A 158 64.54 -9.12 -3.98
CA ASN A 158 64.70 -10.42 -4.65
C ASN A 158 66.23 -10.68 -4.79
N PRO A 159 66.75 -11.92 -4.95
CA PRO A 159 66.74 -12.56 -6.28
C PRO A 159 66.72 -14.11 -6.35
N LYS A 160 66.09 -14.60 -7.41
CA LYS A 160 66.42 -15.75 -8.32
C LYS A 160 66.86 -17.12 -7.74
N GLY A 161 66.13 -18.15 -8.17
CA GLY A 161 66.61 -19.53 -8.35
C GLY A 161 65.63 -20.37 -9.16
N ASN A 162 65.95 -20.66 -10.44
CA ASN A 162 65.25 -21.60 -11.32
C ASN A 162 65.45 -23.06 -10.85
N ILE A 163 64.52 -23.97 -11.20
CA ILE A 163 64.76 -25.33 -11.75
C ILE A 163 63.40 -26.05 -11.98
N LEU A 164 63.10 -26.35 -13.25
CA LEU A 164 62.62 -27.61 -13.88
C LEU A 164 61.53 -28.46 -13.17
N GLN A 165 60.60 -29.19 -13.80
CA GLN A 165 60.16 -29.44 -15.18
C GLN A 165 59.00 -30.48 -15.07
N ASN A 166 57.96 -30.32 -15.89
CA ASN A 166 57.14 -31.35 -16.57
C ASN A 166 56.53 -32.59 -15.88
N ASN A 167 55.24 -32.75 -16.22
CA ASN A 167 54.62 -33.88 -16.96
C ASN A 167 53.59 -34.81 -16.28
N TRP A 168 52.39 -34.71 -16.85
CA TRP A 168 51.54 -35.77 -17.42
C TRP A 168 50.61 -36.60 -16.52
N SER A 169 49.34 -36.38 -16.84
CA SER A 169 48.17 -37.23 -16.70
C SER A 169 48.35 -38.69 -17.10
N HIS A 170 47.64 -39.60 -16.42
CA HIS A 170 46.89 -40.67 -17.12
C HIS A 170 45.69 -41.20 -16.33
N GLN A 171 44.61 -41.37 -17.11
CA GLN A 171 43.31 -41.97 -16.84
C GLN A 171 43.33 -43.37 -16.20
N ARG A 172 42.25 -43.71 -15.49
CA ARG A 172 41.49 -44.93 -15.81
C ARG A 172 40.03 -44.87 -15.35
N ARG A 173 39.16 -45.45 -16.19
CA ARG A 173 37.70 -45.36 -16.25
C ARG A 173 37.12 -46.77 -16.11
N MET A 174 35.90 -46.86 -15.54
CA MET A 174 34.92 -47.98 -15.61
C MET A 174 35.23 -49.20 -14.71
N ARG A 175 34.27 -49.88 -14.05
CA ARG A 175 32.88 -50.17 -14.41
C ARG A 175 32.04 -50.66 -13.20
N ARG A 176 30.74 -50.38 -13.27
CA ARG A 176 29.61 -50.70 -12.34
C ARG A 176 29.51 -52.16 -11.86
N ARG A 177 29.01 -52.33 -10.63
CA ARG A 177 27.97 -53.33 -10.29
C ARG A 177 27.00 -52.75 -9.26
N SER A 178 25.71 -52.93 -9.54
CA SER A 178 24.58 -52.45 -8.75
C SER A 178 24.09 -53.55 -7.82
N THR A 179 23.81 -53.22 -6.57
CA THR A 179 22.83 -53.94 -5.73
C THR A 179 22.01 -52.92 -4.96
N LYS A 180 20.71 -52.90 -5.25
CA LYS A 180 19.67 -52.15 -4.54
C LYS A 180 19.59 -52.65 -3.09
N HIS A 181 19.70 -51.76 -2.12
CA HIS A 181 18.84 -51.82 -0.95
C HIS A 181 18.25 -50.46 -0.65
N ARG A 182 16.92 -50.48 -0.55
CA ARG A 182 15.99 -49.38 -0.39
C ARG A 182 15.85 -49.15 1.12
N ARG A 183 16.22 -47.97 1.63
CA ARG A 183 15.76 -47.51 2.94
C ARG A 183 15.34 -46.06 2.81
N SER A 184 14.02 -45.88 2.88
CA SER A 184 13.31 -44.61 2.97
C SER A 184 13.68 -43.92 4.27
N GLN A 185 14.17 -42.69 4.17
CA GLN A 185 14.19 -41.75 5.30
C GLN A 185 13.61 -40.44 4.77
N MET A 186 12.38 -40.18 5.18
CA MET A 186 11.72 -38.89 5.00
C MET A 186 12.49 -37.88 5.83
N LEU A 187 13.12 -36.92 5.15
CA LEU A 187 13.56 -35.69 5.77
C LEU A 187 12.37 -34.75 5.74
N ASP A 188 11.90 -34.42 6.93
CA ASP A 188 10.90 -33.42 7.23
C ASP A 188 11.48 -32.06 6.81
N GLU A 189 11.09 -31.57 5.63
CA GLU A 189 11.35 -30.19 5.21
C GLU A 189 10.46 -29.28 6.06
N SER A 190 10.96 -28.92 7.25
CA SER A 190 10.44 -27.80 8.01
C SER A 190 10.84 -26.51 7.30
N ASP A 191 9.83 -25.79 6.82
CA ASP A 191 9.92 -24.48 6.18
C ASP A 191 10.35 -23.41 7.19
N ASP A 192 11.64 -23.37 7.53
CA ASP A 192 12.27 -22.24 8.23
C ASP A 192 13.02 -21.37 7.20
N TRP A 193 12.26 -20.67 6.36
CA TRP A 193 12.78 -19.81 5.27
C TRP A 193 12.67 -18.31 5.56
N ASP A 194 12.35 -17.89 6.79
CA ASP A 194 12.08 -16.48 7.12
C ASP A 194 13.31 -15.71 7.66
N GLY A 195 14.47 -16.36 7.80
CA GLY A 195 15.64 -15.74 8.47
C GLY A 195 16.76 -15.17 7.60
N LEU A 196 16.84 -15.45 6.28
CA LEU A 196 18.13 -15.27 5.57
C LEU A 196 18.10 -14.80 4.11
N TYR A 197 17.00 -14.25 3.59
CA TYR A 197 17.04 -13.57 2.29
C TYR A 197 17.53 -12.12 2.46
N SER A 198 18.85 -12.02 2.52
CA SER A 198 19.70 -10.82 2.49
C SER A 198 19.09 -9.62 1.77
N THR A 199 19.18 -8.48 2.45
CA THR A 199 19.22 -7.12 1.91
C THR A 199 19.79 -7.06 0.49
N MET A 200 19.25 -6.17 -0.34
CA MET A 200 19.67 -5.99 -1.73
C MET A 200 21.20 -5.96 -1.85
N SER A 201 21.78 -6.88 -2.63
CA SER A 201 23.24 -6.94 -2.74
C SER A 201 23.81 -5.61 -3.24
N LYS A 202 24.97 -5.20 -2.70
CA LYS A 202 25.67 -3.97 -3.15
C LYS A 202 25.91 -3.95 -4.66
N SER A 203 26.15 -5.12 -5.25
CA SER A 203 26.31 -5.29 -6.71
C SER A 203 25.02 -4.97 -7.47
N PHE A 204 23.86 -5.47 -6.99
CA PHE A 204 22.57 -5.14 -7.57
C PHE A 204 22.28 -3.65 -7.45
N LEU A 205 22.52 -3.05 -6.28
CA LEU A 205 22.31 -1.62 -6.05
C LEU A 205 23.16 -0.76 -7.00
N TYR A 206 24.44 -1.09 -7.18
CA TYR A 206 25.31 -0.40 -8.12
C TYR A 206 24.80 -0.50 -9.56
N LYS A 207 24.35 -1.69 -9.98
CA LYS A 207 23.73 -1.89 -11.29
C LYS A 207 22.44 -1.12 -11.46
N LEU A 208 21.62 -0.99 -10.40
CA LEU A 208 20.41 -0.18 -10.39
C LEU A 208 20.74 1.30 -10.62
N TRP A 209 21.76 1.84 -9.95
CA TRP A 209 22.23 3.22 -10.16
C TRP A 209 22.79 3.46 -11.56
N LYS A 210 23.29 2.43 -12.23
CA LYS A 210 23.73 2.48 -13.63
C LYS A 210 22.60 2.26 -14.64
N GLY A 211 21.41 1.85 -14.20
CA GLY A 211 20.28 1.52 -15.07
C GLY A 211 20.41 0.17 -15.79
N ASP A 212 21.26 -0.73 -15.28
CA ASP A 212 21.58 -2.05 -15.88
C ASP A 212 21.05 -3.20 -15.00
N VAL A 213 19.74 -3.18 -14.74
CA VAL A 213 19.04 -4.24 -14.00
C VAL A 213 17.91 -4.84 -14.83
N SER A 214 17.61 -6.11 -14.57
CA SER A 214 16.55 -6.89 -15.23
C SER A 214 15.77 -7.72 -14.21
N SER A 215 14.57 -8.19 -14.58
CA SER A 215 13.78 -9.09 -13.71
C SER A 215 14.54 -10.35 -13.31
N LYS A 216 15.46 -10.83 -14.15
CA LYS A 216 16.29 -12.02 -13.90
C LYS A 216 17.26 -11.85 -12.73
N MET A 217 17.55 -10.61 -12.34
CA MET A 217 18.44 -10.30 -11.23
C MET A 217 17.70 -10.12 -9.89
N LEU A 218 16.37 -10.15 -9.88
CA LEU A 218 15.58 -10.11 -8.65
C LEU A 218 15.77 -11.42 -7.88
N ASN A 219 15.46 -11.41 -6.58
CA ASN A 219 15.45 -12.65 -5.80
C ASN A 219 14.34 -13.61 -6.31
N PRO A 220 14.45 -14.93 -6.05
CA PRO A 220 13.49 -15.91 -6.56
C PRO A 220 12.03 -15.64 -6.15
N ARG A 221 11.81 -15.12 -4.93
CA ARG A 221 10.46 -14.76 -4.43
C ARG A 221 9.81 -13.67 -5.30
N LEU A 222 10.53 -12.60 -5.60
CA LEU A 222 10.05 -11.50 -6.42
C LEU A 222 9.90 -11.90 -7.90
N GLN A 223 10.81 -12.74 -8.41
CA GLN A 223 10.64 -13.33 -9.75
C GLN A 223 9.35 -14.16 -9.86
N LYS A 224 9.03 -14.94 -8.82
CA LYS A 224 7.77 -15.70 -8.75
C LYS A 224 6.56 -14.77 -8.69
N ALA A 225 6.57 -13.80 -7.78
CA ALA A 225 5.48 -12.82 -7.66
C ALA A 225 5.21 -12.09 -8.99
N MET A 226 6.26 -11.67 -9.70
CA MET A 226 6.13 -11.05 -11.01
C MET A 226 5.47 -11.99 -12.05
N LYS A 227 5.87 -13.28 -12.09
CA LYS A 227 5.24 -14.27 -12.97
C LYS A 227 3.77 -14.48 -12.63
N ASP A 228 3.43 -14.53 -11.34
CA ASP A 228 2.06 -14.73 -10.89
C ASP A 228 1.16 -13.56 -11.31
N TYR A 229 1.61 -12.31 -11.16
CA TYR A 229 0.87 -11.13 -11.64
C TYR A 229 0.74 -11.08 -13.17
N LEU A 230 1.81 -11.44 -13.89
CA LEU A 230 1.77 -11.56 -15.36
C LEU A 230 0.72 -12.59 -15.82
N SER A 231 0.61 -13.72 -15.11
CA SER A 231 -0.36 -14.77 -15.43
C SER A 231 -1.79 -14.38 -15.07
N THR A 232 -1.97 -13.69 -13.94
CA THR A 232 -3.29 -13.32 -13.43
C THR A 232 -3.94 -12.23 -14.28
N ASN A 233 -3.15 -11.22 -14.70
CA ASN A 233 -3.63 -10.09 -15.51
C ASN A 233 -4.98 -9.51 -15.02
N LYS A 234 -5.05 -9.20 -13.72
CA LYS A 234 -6.27 -8.76 -13.01
C LYS A 234 -7.06 -7.68 -13.76
N HIS A 235 -6.35 -6.74 -14.39
CA HIS A 235 -6.93 -5.56 -15.02
C HIS A 235 -7.20 -5.71 -16.52
N GLY A 236 -6.96 -6.89 -17.09
CA GLY A 236 -7.23 -7.18 -18.50
C GLY A 236 -6.33 -6.40 -19.46
N VAL A 237 -5.07 -6.16 -19.09
CA VAL A 237 -4.11 -5.40 -19.89
C VAL A 237 -3.84 -6.12 -21.21
N ARG A 238 -3.96 -5.37 -22.31
CA ARG A 238 -3.72 -5.83 -23.69
C ARG A 238 -2.88 -4.80 -24.44
N PHE A 239 -1.61 -4.75 -24.08
CA PHE A 239 -0.65 -3.83 -24.67
C PHE A 239 -0.41 -4.13 -26.16
N LYS A 240 -0.62 -3.12 -27.02
CA LYS A 240 -0.41 -3.20 -28.48
C LYS A 240 0.76 -2.34 -28.98
N GLY A 241 1.39 -1.55 -28.10
CA GLY A 241 2.49 -0.67 -28.47
C GLY A 241 3.78 -1.44 -28.81
N LYS A 242 4.76 -0.72 -29.33
CA LYS A 242 6.10 -1.27 -29.59
C LYS A 242 6.95 -1.13 -28.34
N ARG A 243 7.63 -2.20 -27.95
CA ARG A 243 8.65 -2.15 -26.87
C ARG A 243 9.95 -1.60 -27.45
N ASN A 244 10.17 -0.31 -27.30
CA ASN A 244 11.37 0.41 -27.71
C ASN A 244 12.14 0.92 -26.48
N SER A 245 13.16 0.18 -26.03
CA SER A 245 13.97 0.62 -24.88
C SER A 245 15.14 1.55 -25.22
N LYS A 246 15.13 2.20 -26.39
CA LYS A 246 16.31 2.93 -26.90
C LYS A 246 16.25 4.45 -26.76
N LEU A 247 15.15 5.01 -26.23
CA LEU A 247 15.09 6.46 -26.04
C LEU A 247 16.14 6.91 -25.02
N THR A 248 16.90 7.94 -25.40
CA THR A 248 17.79 8.67 -24.49
C THR A 248 16.96 9.42 -23.44
N GLY A 249 17.58 9.84 -22.34
CA GLY A 249 16.88 10.59 -21.29
C GLY A 249 16.19 11.85 -21.83
N ASN A 250 16.82 12.60 -22.74
CA ASN A 250 16.21 13.79 -23.35
C ASN A 250 15.01 13.47 -24.25
N GLN A 251 15.11 12.40 -25.05
CA GLN A 251 13.98 11.95 -25.88
C GLN A 251 12.81 11.47 -25.02
N LEU A 252 13.10 10.77 -23.92
CA LEU A 252 12.10 10.32 -22.97
C LEU A 252 11.39 11.50 -22.28
N PHE A 253 12.12 12.56 -21.93
CA PHE A 253 11.49 13.80 -21.43
C PHE A 253 10.52 14.41 -22.44
N CYS A 254 10.86 14.40 -23.72
CA CYS A 254 9.98 14.93 -24.76
C CYS A 254 8.75 14.07 -24.99
N GLU A 255 8.92 12.75 -25.02
CA GLU A 255 7.80 11.81 -25.06
C GLU A 255 6.85 12.02 -23.87
N LEU A 256 7.40 12.15 -22.66
CA LEU A 256 6.59 12.41 -21.46
C LEU A 256 5.90 13.77 -21.55
N LYS A 257 6.61 14.84 -21.92
CA LYS A 257 6.03 16.19 -22.05
C LYS A 257 4.87 16.23 -23.05
N GLU A 258 4.98 15.52 -24.17
CA GLU A 258 3.95 15.49 -25.21
C GLU A 258 2.72 14.68 -24.77
N ARG A 259 2.94 13.53 -24.11
CA ARG A 259 1.89 12.56 -23.84
C ARG A 259 1.24 12.73 -22.47
N VAL A 260 2.02 13.10 -21.45
CA VAL A 260 1.56 13.17 -20.06
C VAL A 260 0.68 14.39 -19.87
N ASN A 261 -0.63 14.14 -19.80
CA ASN A 261 -1.62 15.14 -19.41
C ASN A 261 -2.32 14.68 -18.13
N VAL A 262 -2.04 15.36 -17.02
CA VAL A 262 -2.63 15.03 -15.71
C VAL A 262 -4.14 15.24 -15.78
N LYS A 263 -4.89 14.14 -15.85
CA LYS A 263 -6.35 14.14 -15.94
C LYS A 263 -6.98 13.67 -14.62
N THR A 264 -7.94 14.43 -14.13
CA THR A 264 -8.77 14.11 -12.96
C THR A 264 -10.22 13.93 -13.38
N ILE A 265 -11.04 13.32 -12.51
CA ILE A 265 -12.50 13.34 -12.68
C ILE A 265 -12.98 14.77 -12.49
N ASP A 266 -13.68 15.31 -13.49
CA ASP A 266 -14.21 16.67 -13.56
C ASP A 266 -15.74 16.73 -13.47
N GLY A 267 -16.39 15.56 -13.34
CA GLY A 267 -17.83 15.44 -13.25
C GLY A 267 -18.56 15.57 -14.59
N LYS A 268 -17.86 15.74 -15.73
CA LYS A 268 -18.47 16.02 -17.04
C LYS A 268 -18.59 14.77 -17.93
N GLU A 269 -17.76 13.76 -17.71
CA GLU A 269 -17.81 12.46 -18.42
C GLU A 269 -18.79 11.50 -17.72
N ALA A 270 -19.59 10.74 -18.48
CA ALA A 270 -20.47 9.71 -17.90
C ALA A 270 -19.63 8.59 -17.24
N PRO A 271 -20.08 8.00 -16.11
CA PRO A 271 -21.39 8.19 -15.46
C PRO A 271 -21.46 9.42 -14.54
N PHE A 272 -20.35 10.09 -14.28
CA PHE A 272 -20.26 11.16 -13.29
C PHE A 272 -21.16 12.36 -13.63
N SER A 273 -21.29 12.69 -14.92
CA SER A 273 -22.22 13.75 -15.36
C SER A 273 -23.68 13.43 -15.05
N THR A 274 -24.15 12.23 -15.39
CA THR A 274 -25.52 11.78 -15.11
C THR A 274 -25.78 11.69 -13.60
N LEU A 275 -24.76 11.40 -12.81
CA LEU A 275 -24.83 11.33 -11.35
C LEU A 275 -24.68 12.71 -10.66
N GLY A 276 -24.53 13.79 -11.42
CA GLY A 276 -24.42 15.16 -10.89
C GLY A 276 -23.15 15.40 -10.06
N TRP A 277 -22.03 14.77 -10.45
CA TRP A 277 -20.75 14.88 -9.72
C TRP A 277 -20.05 16.23 -9.86
N GLU A 278 -20.44 17.07 -10.82
CA GLU A 278 -19.82 18.39 -11.05
C GLU A 278 -19.79 19.25 -9.78
N LYS A 279 -20.80 19.13 -8.90
CA LYS A 279 -20.86 19.85 -7.62
C LYS A 279 -19.92 19.31 -6.53
N HIS A 280 -19.42 18.08 -6.68
CA HIS A 280 -18.59 17.41 -5.66
C HIS A 280 -17.09 17.56 -5.95
N VAL A 281 -16.71 17.67 -7.22
CA VAL A 281 -15.32 17.79 -7.64
C VAL A 281 -14.83 19.25 -7.68
N PRO A 282 -13.51 19.52 -7.56
CA PRO A 282 -12.99 20.87 -7.70
C PRO A 282 -13.21 21.43 -9.11
N GLN A 283 -13.62 22.70 -9.19
CA GLN A 283 -13.85 23.40 -10.47
C GLN A 283 -12.55 23.73 -11.21
N ILE A 284 -11.49 24.02 -10.46
CA ILE A 284 -10.17 24.31 -11.01
C ILE A 284 -9.42 22.99 -11.19
N PRO A 285 -8.99 22.62 -12.42
CA PRO A 285 -8.20 21.41 -12.65
C PRO A 285 -6.87 21.44 -11.89
N LEU A 286 -6.39 20.27 -11.44
CA LEU A 286 -5.17 20.15 -10.63
C LEU A 286 -3.96 20.86 -11.24
N GLY A 287 -3.69 20.64 -12.53
CA GLY A 287 -2.56 21.28 -13.23
C GLY A 287 -2.68 22.81 -13.41
N LYS A 288 -3.84 23.40 -13.10
CA LYS A 288 -4.09 24.85 -13.15
C LYS A 288 -4.30 25.47 -11.78
N LEU A 289 -4.20 24.69 -10.70
CA LEU A 289 -4.41 25.17 -9.34
C LEU A 289 -3.40 26.26 -8.96
N TYR A 290 -2.16 26.13 -9.45
CA TYR A 290 -1.12 27.17 -9.36
C TYR A 290 -0.75 27.59 -10.78
N THR A 291 -1.26 28.74 -11.22
CA THR A 291 -1.09 29.26 -12.59
C THR A 291 0.37 29.36 -13.02
N HIS A 292 1.23 29.86 -12.13
CA HIS A 292 2.66 29.97 -12.38
C HIS A 292 3.42 28.66 -12.09
N GLY A 293 2.80 27.70 -11.38
CA GLY A 293 3.48 26.53 -10.85
C GLY A 293 4.39 26.89 -9.67
N PHE A 294 5.24 25.95 -9.30
CA PHE A 294 6.26 26.09 -8.26
C PHE A 294 7.65 26.13 -8.91
N GLY A 295 8.62 26.77 -8.25
CA GLY A 295 10.01 26.73 -8.71
C GLY A 295 10.59 25.34 -8.46
N SER A 296 10.73 24.98 -7.18
CA SER A 296 11.33 23.71 -6.75
C SER A 296 10.35 22.87 -5.94
N CYS A 297 10.32 21.57 -6.19
CA CYS A 297 9.44 20.63 -5.51
C CYS A 297 10.17 19.40 -5.00
N ALA A 298 9.80 18.93 -3.81
CA ALA A 298 10.28 17.66 -3.28
C ALA A 298 9.19 16.57 -3.37
N VAL A 299 9.57 15.39 -3.83
CA VAL A 299 8.75 14.17 -3.76
C VAL A 299 9.43 13.21 -2.79
N VAL A 300 8.78 12.98 -1.63
CA VAL A 300 9.36 12.22 -0.53
C VAL A 300 8.73 10.84 -0.50
N MET A 301 9.53 9.81 -0.81
CA MET A 301 9.05 8.43 -0.75
C MET A 301 8.89 7.96 0.69
N SER A 302 8.02 6.97 0.89
CA SER A 302 7.79 6.37 2.21
C SER A 302 8.86 5.37 2.62
N ALA A 303 9.91 5.14 1.81
CA ALA A 303 10.89 4.07 1.99
C ALA A 303 11.64 4.16 3.32
N GLY A 304 11.90 3.01 3.96
CA GLY A 304 12.67 2.96 5.22
C GLY A 304 14.10 3.48 5.11
N ALA A 305 14.68 3.50 3.89
CA ALA A 305 16.03 4.00 3.62
C ALA A 305 16.21 5.50 3.92
N ILE A 306 15.12 6.26 4.08
CA ILE A 306 15.19 7.69 4.43
C ILE A 306 15.58 7.94 5.89
N LEU A 307 15.47 6.95 6.77
CA LEU A 307 15.83 7.10 8.18
C LEU A 307 17.33 7.38 8.35
N ASN A 308 17.66 8.24 9.32
CA ASN A 308 19.02 8.74 9.60
C ASN A 308 19.69 9.44 8.42
N SER A 309 18.92 9.98 7.50
CA SER A 309 19.42 10.71 6.33
C SER A 309 19.71 12.19 6.63
N SER A 310 19.05 12.75 7.65
CA SER A 310 19.08 14.19 7.96
C SER A 310 18.69 15.08 6.78
N LEU A 311 17.80 14.60 5.90
CA LEU A 311 17.34 15.32 4.71
C LEU A 311 16.21 16.31 4.99
N GLY A 312 15.71 16.40 6.22
CA GLY A 312 14.51 17.17 6.55
C GLY A 312 14.58 18.63 6.17
N ASP A 313 15.68 19.31 6.51
CA ASP A 313 15.87 20.74 6.19
C ASP A 313 15.98 20.98 4.67
N GLU A 314 16.62 20.06 3.93
CA GLU A 314 16.72 20.13 2.46
C GLU A 314 15.35 19.90 1.81
N ILE A 315 14.55 18.96 2.34
CA ILE A 315 13.19 18.73 1.86
C ILE A 315 12.32 19.97 2.09
N ASP A 316 12.39 20.55 3.28
CA ASP A 316 11.57 21.70 3.65
C ASP A 316 12.00 23.00 2.95
N SER A 317 13.20 23.08 2.37
CA SER A 317 13.64 24.23 1.58
C SER A 317 12.92 24.37 0.22
N HIS A 318 12.17 23.35 -0.22
CA HIS A 318 11.42 23.39 -1.48
C HIS A 318 10.10 24.16 -1.34
N ASP A 319 9.59 24.71 -2.45
CA ASP A 319 8.33 25.46 -2.46
C ASP A 319 7.14 24.56 -2.13
N ALA A 320 7.14 23.33 -2.68
CA ALA A 320 6.10 22.34 -2.45
C ALA A 320 6.66 20.94 -2.14
N VAL A 321 6.00 20.23 -1.24
CA VAL A 321 6.36 18.86 -0.85
C VAL A 321 5.19 17.91 -1.09
N LEU A 322 5.44 16.86 -1.87
CA LEU A 322 4.50 15.76 -2.12
C LEU A 322 4.84 14.55 -1.24
N ARG A 323 3.82 14.02 -0.55
CA ARG A 323 3.89 12.79 0.24
C ARG A 323 2.82 11.78 -0.16
N PHE A 324 2.92 10.56 0.39
CA PHE A 324 2.07 9.44 -0.02
C PHE A 324 1.31 8.82 1.15
N ASN A 325 0.06 8.44 0.90
CA ASN A 325 -0.75 7.61 1.80
C ASN A 325 -0.74 8.15 3.25
N SER A 326 -0.47 7.29 4.22
CA SER A 326 -0.42 7.62 5.66
C SER A 326 0.96 8.03 6.16
N ALA A 327 1.93 8.31 5.27
CA ALA A 327 3.30 8.63 5.66
C ALA A 327 3.36 9.91 6.52
N PRO A 328 3.72 9.81 7.82
CA PRO A 328 3.69 10.92 8.76
C PRO A 328 4.97 11.76 8.71
N THR A 329 4.90 13.01 9.16
CA THR A 329 6.10 13.84 9.43
C THR A 329 6.49 13.82 10.90
N ARG A 330 5.49 13.79 11.78
CA ARG A 330 5.70 13.84 13.23
C ARG A 330 6.58 12.69 13.73
N GLY A 331 7.67 13.02 14.42
CA GLY A 331 8.66 12.08 14.93
C GLY A 331 9.74 11.69 13.91
N TYR A 332 9.66 12.19 12.67
CA TYR A 332 10.59 11.91 11.58
C TYR A 332 11.14 13.19 10.92
N GLU A 333 10.85 14.36 11.49
CA GLU A 333 11.06 15.67 10.87
C GLU A 333 12.52 15.87 10.43
N LYS A 334 13.48 15.38 11.22
CA LYS A 334 14.91 15.44 10.88
C LYS A 334 15.24 14.76 9.55
N ASP A 335 14.56 13.66 9.24
CA ASP A 335 14.84 12.85 8.05
C ASP A 335 13.90 13.17 6.89
N VAL A 336 12.64 13.49 7.18
CA VAL A 336 11.61 13.62 6.16
C VAL A 336 11.06 15.04 6.02
N GLY A 337 11.44 15.98 6.88
CA GLY A 337 10.89 17.35 6.93
C GLY A 337 9.50 17.40 7.57
N ASN A 338 8.98 18.62 7.75
CA ASN A 338 7.66 18.86 8.32
C ASN A 338 6.63 19.35 7.29
N LYS A 339 7.07 19.93 6.16
CA LYS A 339 6.17 20.49 5.14
C LYS A 339 5.43 19.38 4.38
N THR A 340 4.14 19.59 4.13
CA THR A 340 3.33 18.80 3.18
C THR A 340 2.41 19.75 2.43
N THR A 341 2.52 19.80 1.11
CA THR A 341 1.68 20.65 0.25
C THR A 341 0.63 19.81 -0.46
N MET A 342 1.02 18.63 -0.92
CA MET A 342 0.17 17.69 -1.62
C MET A 342 0.35 16.28 -1.05
N ARG A 343 -0.72 15.50 -1.04
CA ARG A 343 -0.69 14.09 -0.65
C ARG A 343 -1.47 13.25 -1.65
N ILE A 344 -0.78 12.28 -2.25
CA ILE A 344 -1.40 11.25 -3.08
C ILE A 344 -1.79 10.08 -2.20
N ILE A 345 -3.04 9.65 -2.29
CA ILE A 345 -3.59 8.53 -1.52
C ILE A 345 -4.18 7.50 -2.48
N ASN A 346 -3.89 6.23 -2.27
CA ASN A 346 -4.63 5.18 -2.95
C ASN A 346 -6.03 5.03 -2.34
N SER A 347 -6.92 4.33 -3.04
CA SER A 347 -8.31 4.13 -2.64
C SER A 347 -8.46 3.35 -1.32
N GLN A 348 -7.50 2.48 -1.00
CA GLN A 348 -7.48 1.73 0.26
C GLN A 348 -7.38 2.64 1.49
N ILE A 349 -6.67 3.77 1.40
CA ILE A 349 -6.60 4.78 2.48
C ILE A 349 -7.98 5.34 2.82
N LEU A 350 -8.84 5.55 1.81
CA LEU A 350 -10.18 6.09 2.05
C LEU A 350 -11.14 5.06 2.64
N THR A 351 -10.92 3.76 2.37
CA THR A 351 -11.88 2.71 2.72
C THR A 351 -11.54 1.95 3.98
N ASN A 352 -10.25 1.83 4.32
CA ASN A 352 -9.84 1.08 5.50
C ASN A 352 -9.85 1.99 6.73
N PRO A 353 -10.69 1.70 7.75
CA PRO A 353 -10.83 2.55 8.93
C PRO A 353 -9.52 2.71 9.72
N ASN A 354 -8.58 1.76 9.62
CA ASN A 354 -7.30 1.80 10.33
C ASN A 354 -6.41 2.98 9.89
N HIS A 355 -6.66 3.58 8.73
CA HIS A 355 -5.94 4.78 8.28
C HIS A 355 -6.52 6.08 8.84
N HIS A 356 -7.66 6.02 9.55
CA HIS A 356 -8.31 7.18 10.18
C HIS A 356 -8.43 8.39 9.24
N PHE A 357 -8.76 8.16 7.97
CA PHE A 357 -8.77 9.18 6.92
C PHE A 357 -9.60 10.42 7.28
N VAL A 358 -10.74 10.21 7.94
CA VAL A 358 -11.68 11.28 8.32
C VAL A 358 -11.10 12.19 9.42
N ASP A 359 -10.41 11.61 10.41
CA ASP A 359 -10.08 12.32 11.64
C ASP A 359 -8.62 12.77 11.71
N SER A 360 -7.73 12.05 11.02
CA SER A 360 -6.29 12.30 11.03
C SER A 360 -5.92 13.67 10.46
N SER A 361 -5.02 14.37 11.16
CA SER A 361 -4.46 15.64 10.71
C SER A 361 -3.61 15.51 9.44
N LEU A 362 -3.15 14.31 9.09
CA LEU A 362 -2.32 14.07 7.89
C LEU A 362 -3.01 14.43 6.57
N TYR A 363 -4.35 14.45 6.59
CA TYR A 363 -5.19 14.69 5.42
C TYR A 363 -5.91 16.05 5.47
N LYS A 364 -5.62 16.89 6.46
CA LYS A 364 -6.22 18.23 6.61
C LYS A 364 -5.27 19.28 6.06
N ASP A 365 -5.83 20.38 5.54
CA ASP A 365 -5.07 21.57 5.07
C ASP A 365 -4.00 21.29 4.00
N VAL A 366 -4.17 20.22 3.22
CA VAL A 366 -3.29 19.84 2.10
C VAL A 366 -4.11 19.56 0.85
N ILE A 367 -3.46 19.61 -0.32
CA ILE A 367 -4.09 19.14 -1.57
C ILE A 367 -4.12 17.62 -1.55
N LEU A 368 -5.32 17.04 -1.65
CA LEU A 368 -5.49 15.60 -1.71
C LEU A 368 -5.67 15.14 -3.15
N VAL A 369 -5.04 14.02 -3.51
CA VAL A 369 -5.19 13.38 -4.81
C VAL A 369 -5.41 11.88 -4.60
N ALA A 370 -6.65 11.42 -4.74
CA ALA A 370 -7.00 10.01 -4.66
C ALA A 370 -6.83 9.29 -6.00
N TRP A 371 -6.52 8.01 -5.96
CA TRP A 371 -6.50 7.16 -7.16
C TRP A 371 -6.88 5.72 -6.83
N ASP A 372 -7.44 5.01 -7.81
CA ASP A 372 -7.88 3.61 -7.69
C ASP A 372 -7.46 2.82 -8.94
N PRO A 373 -7.03 1.55 -8.81
CA PRO A 373 -6.83 0.66 -9.95
C PRO A 373 -8.14 0.39 -10.69
N ALA A 374 -8.24 0.92 -11.92
CA ALA A 374 -9.37 0.66 -12.82
C ALA A 374 -8.98 -0.36 -13.91
N PRO A 375 -9.95 -0.98 -14.61
CA PRO A 375 -9.66 -1.84 -15.76
C PRO A 375 -8.84 -1.11 -16.83
N TYR A 376 -7.99 -1.83 -17.58
CA TYR A 376 -7.13 -1.25 -18.62
C TYR A 376 -7.89 -0.50 -19.72
N SER A 377 -9.15 -0.88 -19.97
CA SER A 377 -10.03 -0.16 -20.91
C SER A 377 -10.38 1.27 -20.46
N ALA A 378 -10.07 1.63 -19.21
CA ALA A 378 -10.40 2.90 -18.58
C ALA A 378 -11.90 3.28 -18.71
N ASN A 379 -12.77 2.27 -18.75
CA ASN A 379 -14.22 2.46 -18.83
C ASN A 379 -14.76 2.93 -17.48
N LEU A 380 -15.19 4.20 -17.42
CA LEU A 380 -15.66 4.83 -16.19
C LEU A 380 -16.95 4.22 -15.64
N ASN A 381 -17.84 3.70 -16.48
CA ASN A 381 -19.07 3.05 -16.02
C ASN A 381 -18.76 1.74 -15.29
N VAL A 382 -17.85 0.93 -15.85
CA VAL A 382 -17.42 -0.33 -15.23
C VAL A 382 -16.67 -0.03 -13.93
N TRP A 383 -15.76 0.94 -13.96
CA TRP A 383 -14.97 1.33 -12.80
C TRP A 383 -15.83 1.89 -11.67
N TYR A 384 -16.79 2.78 -11.96
CA TYR A 384 -17.69 3.33 -10.94
C TYR A 384 -18.52 2.25 -10.25
N LYS A 385 -19.01 1.26 -11.01
CA LYS A 385 -19.80 0.13 -10.47
C LYS A 385 -18.96 -0.86 -9.68
N LYS A 386 -17.70 -1.06 -10.06
CA LYS A 386 -16.79 -2.04 -9.46
C LYS A 386 -15.37 -1.47 -9.35
N PRO A 387 -15.12 -0.53 -8.43
CA PRO A 387 -13.77 -0.05 -8.14
C PRO A 387 -12.97 -1.13 -7.39
N ASP A 388 -11.65 -1.00 -7.31
CA ASP A 388 -10.84 -1.93 -6.50
C ASP A 388 -11.16 -1.74 -5.01
N TYR A 389 -11.28 -0.48 -4.59
CA TYR A 389 -11.86 -0.08 -3.30
C TYR A 389 -12.85 1.06 -3.51
N ASN A 390 -13.97 1.07 -2.75
CA ASN A 390 -15.00 2.12 -2.86
C ASN A 390 -14.51 3.48 -2.34
N LEU A 391 -13.75 4.21 -3.17
CA LEU A 391 -13.29 5.56 -2.89
C LEU A 391 -14.38 6.63 -3.04
N PHE A 392 -15.45 6.38 -3.81
CA PHE A 392 -16.40 7.41 -4.21
C PHE A 392 -17.27 7.90 -3.05
N THR A 393 -17.74 6.99 -2.21
CA THR A 393 -18.57 7.33 -1.04
C THR A 393 -17.80 8.19 -0.02
N PRO A 394 -16.63 7.75 0.50
CA PRO A 394 -15.84 8.57 1.43
C PRO A 394 -15.35 9.88 0.80
N TYR A 395 -15.06 9.89 -0.51
CA TYR A 395 -14.71 11.12 -1.22
C TYR A 395 -15.83 12.18 -1.16
N VAL A 396 -17.07 11.80 -1.51
CA VAL A 396 -18.22 12.72 -1.48
C VAL A 396 -18.49 13.20 -0.06
N GLN A 397 -18.41 12.31 0.93
CA GLN A 397 -18.58 12.68 2.34
C GLN A 397 -17.52 13.71 2.78
N HIS A 398 -16.25 13.50 2.42
CA HIS A 398 -15.16 14.42 2.72
C HIS A 398 -15.36 15.78 2.06
N ARG A 399 -15.70 15.81 0.76
CA ARG A 399 -15.94 17.05 0.01
C ARG A 399 -17.11 17.87 0.55
N ARG A 400 -18.14 17.21 1.10
CA ARG A 400 -19.26 17.89 1.78
C ARG A 400 -18.83 18.56 3.08
N LYS A 401 -17.96 17.89 3.87
CA LYS A 401 -17.44 18.43 5.13
C LYS A 401 -16.37 19.51 4.92
N ASN A 402 -15.53 19.36 3.89
CA ASN A 402 -14.38 20.21 3.60
C ASN A 402 -14.45 20.79 2.17
N PRO A 403 -15.43 21.67 1.88
CA PRO A 403 -15.67 22.14 0.51
C PRO A 403 -14.53 22.96 -0.08
N THR A 404 -13.78 23.67 0.77
CA THR A 404 -12.65 24.53 0.36
C THR A 404 -11.35 23.77 0.11
N GLN A 405 -11.16 22.60 0.73
CA GLN A 405 -9.94 21.81 0.59
C GLN A 405 -9.87 21.13 -0.79
N PRO A 406 -8.87 21.41 -1.64
CA PRO A 406 -8.75 20.75 -2.94
C PRO A 406 -8.57 19.24 -2.79
N PHE A 407 -9.50 18.47 -3.36
CA PHE A 407 -9.43 17.01 -3.34
C PHE A 407 -9.87 16.44 -4.68
N TYR A 408 -8.93 15.83 -5.40
CA TYR A 408 -9.11 15.30 -6.75
C TYR A 408 -9.13 13.78 -6.76
N ILE A 409 -9.76 13.19 -7.78
CA ILE A 409 -9.62 11.78 -8.11
C ILE A 409 -8.94 11.67 -9.47
N LEU A 410 -7.84 10.90 -9.57
CA LEU A 410 -7.14 10.67 -10.83
C LEU A 410 -8.01 9.87 -11.80
N HIS A 411 -7.97 10.28 -13.07
CA HIS A 411 -8.71 9.61 -14.12
C HIS A 411 -7.96 8.32 -14.56
N PRO A 412 -8.63 7.16 -14.68
CA PRO A 412 -8.02 5.89 -15.12
C PRO A 412 -7.15 5.95 -16.39
N LYS A 413 -7.61 6.66 -17.43
CA LYS A 413 -6.83 6.94 -18.66
C LYS A 413 -5.42 7.49 -18.39
N PHE A 414 -5.26 8.41 -17.43
CA PHE A 414 -3.96 8.97 -17.09
C PHE A 414 -3.03 7.91 -16.48
N ILE A 415 -3.55 7.08 -15.56
CA ILE A 415 -2.79 6.02 -14.89
C ILE A 415 -2.30 4.98 -15.89
N TRP A 416 -3.18 4.52 -16.79
CA TRP A 416 -2.82 3.51 -17.80
C TRP A 416 -1.94 4.07 -18.92
N GLN A 417 -2.05 5.37 -19.23
CA GLN A 417 -1.11 6.03 -20.13
C GLN A 417 0.32 6.00 -19.58
N LEU A 418 0.51 6.24 -18.28
CA LEU A 418 1.82 6.11 -17.64
C LEU A 418 2.34 4.67 -17.71
N TRP A 419 1.46 3.67 -17.51
CA TRP A 419 1.82 2.26 -17.67
C TRP A 419 2.28 1.93 -19.10
N ASP A 420 1.57 2.43 -20.11
CA ASP A 420 1.94 2.22 -21.51
C ASP A 420 3.32 2.80 -21.80
N ILE A 421 3.64 4.00 -21.30
CA ILE A 421 4.97 4.61 -21.46
C ILE A 421 6.07 3.76 -20.81
N ILE A 422 5.81 3.20 -19.61
CA ILE A 422 6.76 2.30 -18.95
C ILE A 422 7.00 1.05 -19.81
N GLN A 423 5.93 0.42 -20.31
CA GLN A 423 6.03 -0.79 -21.11
C GLN A 423 6.68 -0.52 -22.48
N GLU A 424 6.39 0.61 -23.11
CA GLU A 424 7.02 1.04 -24.37
C GLU A 424 8.52 1.23 -24.20
N ASN A 425 8.95 1.78 -23.07
CA ASN A 425 10.37 2.04 -22.79
C ASN A 425 11.11 0.84 -22.15
N THR A 426 10.46 -0.33 -22.07
CA THR A 426 10.98 -1.54 -21.42
C THR A 426 10.91 -2.75 -22.36
N LYS A 427 12.03 -3.48 -22.51
CA LYS A 427 12.09 -4.69 -23.35
C LYS A 427 11.26 -5.85 -22.80
N GLU A 428 11.32 -6.02 -21.48
CA GLU A 428 10.63 -7.08 -20.76
C GLU A 428 9.14 -6.80 -20.63
N LYS A 429 8.33 -7.86 -20.48
CA LYS A 429 6.92 -7.69 -20.09
C LYS A 429 6.89 -7.26 -18.63
N ILE A 430 6.26 -6.13 -18.35
CA ILE A 430 6.12 -5.61 -16.99
C ILE A 430 4.82 -6.14 -16.35
N GLN A 431 4.71 -6.03 -15.03
CA GLN A 431 3.50 -6.39 -14.29
C GLN A 431 2.28 -5.65 -14.88
N PRO A 432 1.18 -6.34 -15.21
CA PRO A 432 -0.03 -5.75 -15.80
C PRO A 432 -0.91 -5.06 -14.73
N ASN A 433 -0.27 -4.29 -13.86
CA ASN A 433 -0.83 -3.55 -12.74
C ASN A 433 -0.41 -2.08 -12.89
N PRO A 434 -1.21 -1.13 -12.37
CA PRO A 434 -0.92 0.30 -12.54
C PRO A 434 0.43 0.69 -11.91
N PRO A 435 1.04 1.80 -12.36
CA PRO A 435 2.26 2.33 -11.75
C PRO A 435 2.09 2.63 -10.27
N SER A 436 3.19 2.69 -9.52
CA SER A 436 3.15 3.05 -8.11
C SER A 436 2.66 4.49 -7.89
N SER A 437 2.11 4.77 -6.70
CA SER A 437 1.81 6.15 -6.28
C SER A 437 3.02 7.07 -6.42
N GLY A 438 4.23 6.54 -6.17
CA GLY A 438 5.49 7.26 -6.30
C GLY A 438 5.72 7.76 -7.72
N PHE A 439 5.60 6.88 -8.72
CA PHE A 439 5.77 7.27 -10.13
C PHE A 439 4.68 8.26 -10.56
N ILE A 440 3.42 7.99 -10.26
CA ILE A 440 2.30 8.91 -10.52
C ILE A 440 2.60 10.30 -9.95
N GLY A 441 3.08 10.35 -8.70
CA GLY A 441 3.44 11.58 -8.01
C GLY A 441 4.57 12.35 -8.66
N ILE A 442 5.63 11.67 -9.10
CA ILE A 442 6.72 12.30 -9.84
C ILE A 442 6.19 13.03 -11.07
N LEU A 443 5.36 12.39 -11.88
CA LEU A 443 4.84 12.99 -13.12
C LEU A 443 3.85 14.12 -12.85
N ILE A 444 3.07 14.05 -11.76
CA ILE A 444 2.23 15.18 -11.32
C ILE A 444 3.10 16.37 -10.94
N MET A 445 4.13 16.18 -10.12
CA MET A 445 5.01 17.30 -9.72
C MET A 445 5.80 17.86 -10.90
N MET A 446 6.25 17.03 -11.84
CA MET A 446 6.89 17.50 -13.08
C MET A 446 5.96 18.37 -13.94
N SER A 447 4.64 18.20 -13.84
CA SER A 447 3.68 19.06 -14.54
C SER A 447 3.43 20.41 -13.85
N MET A 448 3.79 20.53 -12.59
CA MET A 448 3.45 21.69 -11.74
C MET A 448 4.67 22.49 -11.26
N CYS A 449 5.88 21.95 -11.41
CA CYS A 449 7.12 22.53 -10.88
C CYS A 449 8.14 22.75 -12.01
N ASP A 450 9.08 23.67 -11.84
CA ASP A 450 10.19 23.86 -12.79
C ASP A 450 11.31 22.83 -12.57
N GLU A 451 11.51 22.40 -11.32
CA GLU A 451 12.44 21.34 -10.93
C GLU A 451 11.85 20.45 -9.83
N VAL A 452 12.10 19.13 -9.93
CA VAL A 452 11.58 18.12 -9.00
C VAL A 452 12.72 17.29 -8.44
N HIS A 453 12.87 17.31 -7.12
CA HIS A 453 13.82 16.51 -6.36
C HIS A 453 13.06 15.32 -5.77
N VAL A 454 13.49 14.10 -6.10
CA VAL A 454 12.81 12.88 -5.64
C VAL A 454 13.74 12.13 -4.70
N TYR A 455 13.28 11.89 -3.48
CA TYR A 455 14.07 11.34 -2.38
C TYR A 455 13.69 9.88 -2.09
N GLU A 456 14.71 9.01 -2.03
CA GLU A 456 14.63 7.58 -1.72
C GLU A 456 13.65 6.79 -2.60
N TYR A 457 13.40 7.28 -3.82
CA TYR A 457 12.73 6.50 -4.86
C TYR A 457 13.69 5.48 -5.47
N ILE A 458 14.86 5.95 -5.90
CA ILE A 458 16.00 5.07 -6.15
C ILE A 458 16.80 5.05 -4.85
N PRO A 459 16.98 3.86 -4.23
CA PRO A 459 17.55 3.79 -2.89
C PRO A 459 18.99 4.28 -2.86
N SER A 460 19.35 4.97 -1.78
CA SER A 460 20.74 5.35 -1.46
C SER A 460 21.55 4.15 -0.95
N VAL A 461 22.78 4.41 -0.49
CA VAL A 461 23.56 3.44 0.30
C VAL A 461 22.84 2.92 1.55
N ARG A 462 21.84 3.65 2.06
CA ARG A 462 21.00 3.25 3.19
C ARG A 462 19.89 2.26 2.79
N GLN A 463 19.98 1.65 1.62
CA GLN A 463 19.03 0.62 1.19
C GLN A 463 18.78 -0.38 2.33
N THR A 464 17.51 -0.73 2.51
CA THR A 464 17.04 -1.60 3.57
C THR A 464 15.79 -2.32 3.08
N ASP A 465 15.50 -3.47 3.68
CA ASP A 465 14.24 -4.16 3.46
C ASP A 465 13.10 -3.55 4.29
N LEU A 466 13.38 -2.63 5.22
CA LEU A 466 12.35 -1.86 5.91
C LEU A 466 11.49 -1.12 4.88
N CYS A 467 10.24 -1.56 4.74
CA CYS A 467 9.34 -1.14 3.68
C CYS A 467 9.01 0.34 3.82
N HIS A 468 8.61 0.77 5.02
CA HIS A 468 8.27 2.14 5.31
C HIS A 468 8.99 2.67 6.54
N TYR A 469 9.38 3.94 6.52
CA TYR A 469 10.09 4.57 7.65
C TYR A 469 9.28 4.64 8.95
N HIS A 470 7.96 4.48 8.85
CA HIS A 470 6.99 4.62 9.94
C HIS A 470 6.31 3.30 10.34
N GLU A 471 6.78 2.17 9.80
CA GLU A 471 6.23 0.84 10.08
C GLU A 471 7.37 -0.13 10.39
N LEU A 472 7.12 -1.13 11.23
CA LEU A 472 8.06 -2.22 11.50
C LEU A 472 7.80 -3.41 10.56
N TYR A 473 7.66 -3.13 9.26
CA TYR A 473 7.40 -4.12 8.22
C TYR A 473 8.57 -4.19 7.25
N TYR A 474 9.11 -5.39 7.03
CA TYR A 474 10.28 -5.62 6.19
C TYR A 474 9.88 -6.43 4.96
N ASP A 475 9.98 -5.80 3.78
CA ASP A 475 9.78 -6.47 2.51
C ASP A 475 10.54 -5.75 1.37
N ALA A 476 11.51 -6.44 0.77
CA ALA A 476 12.23 -5.97 -0.42
C ALA A 476 11.30 -5.63 -1.61
N ALA A 477 10.08 -6.17 -1.65
CA ALA A 477 9.04 -5.84 -2.63
C ALA A 477 8.65 -4.36 -2.61
N CYS A 478 8.72 -3.69 -1.46
CA CYS A 478 8.44 -2.26 -1.36
C CYS A 478 9.48 -1.42 -2.11
N THR A 479 10.72 -1.91 -2.19
CA THR A 479 11.81 -1.25 -2.89
C THR A 479 11.97 -1.74 -4.33
N LEU A 480 11.77 -3.02 -4.63
CA LEU A 480 12.05 -3.59 -5.94
C LEU A 480 10.79 -3.88 -6.77
N GLY A 481 9.61 -3.84 -6.15
CA GLY A 481 8.33 -4.12 -6.78
C GLY A 481 7.90 -5.58 -6.68
N ALA A 482 6.64 -5.79 -6.32
CA ALA A 482 5.91 -7.04 -6.51
C ALA A 482 4.67 -6.79 -7.37
N TYR A 483 3.69 -6.05 -6.84
CA TYR A 483 2.46 -5.68 -7.54
C TYR A 483 2.71 -4.66 -8.66
N HIS A 484 3.31 -3.51 -8.34
CA HIS A 484 3.62 -2.45 -9.29
C HIS A 484 4.85 -2.80 -10.14
N PRO A 485 4.98 -2.25 -11.37
CA PRO A 485 6.18 -2.35 -12.19
C PRO A 485 7.34 -1.47 -11.67
N LEU A 486 7.53 -1.41 -10.35
CA LEU A 486 8.38 -0.44 -9.64
C LEU A 486 9.85 -0.50 -10.08
N LEU A 487 10.39 -1.70 -10.34
CA LEU A 487 11.75 -1.84 -10.89
C LEU A 487 11.92 -1.04 -12.18
N TYR A 488 10.95 -1.12 -13.07
CA TYR A 488 11.00 -0.49 -14.39
C TYR A 488 10.74 1.01 -14.29
N GLU A 489 9.86 1.44 -13.39
CA GLU A 489 9.67 2.85 -13.06
C GLU A 489 10.99 3.49 -12.59
N LYS A 490 11.74 2.81 -11.70
CA LYS A 490 13.06 3.28 -11.24
C LYS A 490 14.07 3.37 -12.38
N LEU A 491 14.07 2.41 -13.31
CA LEU A 491 14.93 2.46 -14.50
C LEU A 491 14.62 3.67 -15.40
N LEU A 492 13.35 4.02 -15.56
CA LEU A 492 12.94 5.23 -16.30
C LEU A 492 13.41 6.49 -15.59
N VAL A 493 13.15 6.60 -14.28
CA VAL A 493 13.57 7.75 -13.46
C VAL A 493 15.10 7.89 -13.44
N GLN A 494 15.84 6.78 -13.33
CA GLN A 494 17.30 6.78 -13.38
C GLN A 494 17.82 7.32 -14.71
N ARG A 495 17.21 6.91 -15.84
CA ARG A 495 17.59 7.37 -17.18
C ARG A 495 17.36 8.87 -17.37
N MET A 496 16.40 9.43 -16.65
CA MET A 496 16.03 10.84 -16.67
C MET A 496 16.80 11.70 -15.68
N ASN A 497 17.52 11.12 -14.71
CA ASN A 497 18.19 11.87 -13.67
C ASN A 497 19.19 12.89 -14.25
N LYS A 498 19.05 14.16 -13.85
CA LYS A 498 19.99 15.26 -14.14
C LYS A 498 20.87 15.63 -12.95
N GLY A 499 20.60 15.05 -11.78
CA GLY A 499 21.37 15.27 -10.56
C GLY A 499 22.74 14.59 -10.58
N LEU A 500 23.57 14.93 -9.59
CA LEU A 500 24.88 14.31 -9.42
C LEU A 500 24.74 12.85 -9.00
N GLN A 501 25.68 12.00 -9.43
CA GLN A 501 25.70 10.61 -8.97
C GLN A 501 25.96 10.51 -7.45
N ASP A 502 26.72 11.44 -6.87
CA ASP A 502 26.96 11.44 -5.43
C ASP A 502 25.66 11.74 -4.64
N ASP A 503 24.76 12.57 -5.18
CA ASP A 503 23.43 12.80 -4.58
C ASP A 503 22.58 11.51 -4.62
N LEU A 504 22.61 10.78 -5.72
CA LEU A 504 21.91 9.49 -5.81
C LEU A 504 22.50 8.49 -4.81
N TYR A 505 23.82 8.39 -4.75
CA TYR A 505 24.54 7.47 -3.86
C TYR A 505 24.28 7.77 -2.38
N ARG A 506 24.49 9.03 -1.95
CA ARG A 506 24.44 9.42 -0.53
C ARG A 506 23.04 9.77 -0.07
N LYS A 507 22.22 10.40 -0.89
CA LYS A 507 20.91 10.95 -0.49
C LYS A 507 19.73 10.18 -1.08
N GLY A 508 19.98 9.25 -2.02
CA GLY A 508 18.88 8.58 -2.74
C GLY A 508 18.10 9.59 -3.57
N LYS A 509 18.77 10.68 -3.98
CA LYS A 509 18.17 11.86 -4.58
C LYS A 509 18.38 11.84 -6.09
N VAL A 510 17.30 12.05 -6.82
CA VAL A 510 17.34 12.37 -8.25
C VAL A 510 16.73 13.73 -8.51
N ILE A 511 17.22 14.41 -9.54
CA ILE A 511 16.73 15.73 -9.96
C ILE A 511 16.16 15.60 -11.37
N LEU A 512 14.91 16.01 -11.55
CA LEU A 512 14.18 15.96 -12.80
C LEU A 512 13.68 17.36 -13.15
N PRO A 513 13.92 17.86 -14.37
CA PRO A 513 13.30 19.10 -14.83
C PRO A 513 11.78 18.92 -14.98
N GLY A 514 11.04 19.95 -14.63
CA GLY A 514 9.62 20.05 -14.95
C GLY A 514 9.35 20.13 -16.45
N PHE A 515 8.14 19.78 -16.86
CA PHE A 515 7.75 19.79 -18.28
C PHE A 515 7.83 21.19 -18.89
N LYS A 516 7.63 22.25 -18.10
CA LYS A 516 7.82 23.64 -18.56
C LYS A 516 9.27 23.92 -18.95
N ALA A 517 10.24 23.39 -18.18
CA ALA A 517 11.67 23.59 -18.39
C ALA A 517 12.28 22.67 -19.48
N VAL A 518 11.61 21.56 -19.81
CA VAL A 518 12.07 20.64 -20.88
C VAL A 518 11.94 21.28 -22.26
N LYS A 519 13.06 21.34 -23.00
CA LYS A 519 13.10 21.78 -24.40
C LYS A 519 13.11 20.57 -25.33
N CYS A 520 12.17 20.56 -26.27
CA CYS A 520 12.05 19.52 -27.28
C CYS A 520 12.32 20.11 -28.67
N PRO A 521 13.05 19.38 -29.54
CA PRO A 521 13.37 19.82 -30.88
C PRO A 521 12.14 19.96 -31.78
#